data_AF-A0A957MBB0-F1
#
_entry.id   AF-A0A957MBB0-F1
#
_cell.length_a   1.000
_cell.length_b   1.000
_cell.length_c   1.000
_cell.angle_alpha   90.00
_cell.angle_beta   90.00
_cell.angle_gamma   90.00
#
_symmetry.space_group_name_H-M   'P 1'
#
loop_
_entity.id
_entity.type
_entity.pdbx_description
1 polymer ?
#
loop_
_entity_poly.entity_id
_entity_poly.type
_entity_poly.pdbx_seq_one_letter_code
_entity_poly.pdbx_strand_id
1 'polypeptide(L)' 'IVAAHRGERVLVVCHGGVIEFAFDHIFNIGPWRRCEVWTHNTGVTHFEYVEHPGREVWRLRSHDRVDHLTPDLR' A
#
# COMPACT_ATOMS: atom_id res chain seq x y z
N ILE A 1 9.31 4.98 8.78
CA ILE A 1 8.58 3.72 9.09
C ILE A 1 9.53 2.54 9.15
N VAL A 2 10.11 2.09 8.03
CA VAL A 2 11.00 0.90 7.99
C VAL A 2 12.12 0.95 9.04
N ALA A 3 12.90 2.04 9.11
CA ALA A 3 14.02 2.13 10.04
C ALA A 3 13.64 1.99 11.52
N ALA A 4 12.42 2.44 11.89
CA ALA A 4 11.94 2.45 13.28
C ALA A 4 11.13 1.18 13.65
N HIS A 5 10.61 0.46 12.66
CA HIS A 5 9.64 -0.64 12.86
C HIS A 5 10.05 -1.92 12.10
N ARG A 6 11.36 -2.25 12.09
CA ARG A 6 11.84 -3.45 11.38
C ARG A 6 11.24 -4.72 11.98
N GLY A 7 10.66 -5.57 11.12
CA GLY A 7 10.05 -6.84 11.53
C GLY A 7 8.69 -6.71 12.22
N GLU A 8 8.19 -5.49 12.41
CA GLU A 8 6.89 -5.23 13.04
C GLU A 8 5.77 -5.13 12.00
N ARG A 9 4.52 -5.37 12.44
CA ARG A 9 3.33 -5.06 11.65
C ARG A 9 2.88 -3.64 11.98
N VAL A 10 2.93 -2.75 11.00
CA VAL A 10 2.52 -1.35 11.14
C VAL A 10 1.17 -1.15 10.45
N LEU A 11 0.20 -0.58 11.16
CA LEU A 11 -1.08 -0.13 10.60
C LEU A 11 -1.05 1.38 10.44
N VAL A 12 -1.41 1.87 9.25
CA VAL A 12 -1.53 3.30 8.95
C VAL A 12 -2.96 3.58 8.51
N VAL A 13 -3.67 4.43 9.26
CA VAL A 13 -4.98 4.95 8.85
C VAL A 13 -4.77 6.32 8.22
N CYS A 14 -5.13 6.45 6.95
CA CYS A 14 -4.88 7.66 6.17
C CYS A 14 -5.91 7.81 5.04
N HIS A 15 -5.79 8.89 4.27
CA HIS A 15 -6.64 9.15 3.10
C HIS A 15 -6.10 8.44 1.85
N GLY A 16 -6.96 8.23 0.85
CA GLY A 16 -6.61 7.60 -0.42
C GLY A 16 -5.38 8.23 -1.09
N GLY A 17 -5.26 9.57 -1.07
CA GLY A 17 -4.09 10.25 -1.63
C GLY A 17 -2.75 9.83 -1.02
N VAL A 18 -2.70 9.50 0.28
CA VAL A 18 -1.46 9.02 0.92
C VAL A 18 -1.12 7.60 0.44
N ILE A 19 -2.14 6.74 0.28
CA ILE A 19 -1.97 5.40 -0.27
C ILE A 19 -1.48 5.48 -1.72
N GLU A 20 -2.06 6.38 -2.51
CA GLU A 20 -1.62 6.66 -3.88
C GLU A 20 -0.15 7.11 -3.92
N PHE A 21 0.27 8.09 -3.12
CA PHE A 21 1.67 8.50 -3.08
C PHE A 21 2.60 7.38 -2.62
N ALA A 22 2.13 6.45 -1.78
CA ALA A 22 2.91 5.26 -1.41
C ALA A 22 3.19 4.38 -2.63
N PHE A 23 2.24 4.21 -3.56
CA PHE A 23 2.49 3.50 -4.81
C PHE A 23 3.56 4.18 -5.67
N ASP A 24 3.49 5.51 -5.83
CA ASP A 24 4.49 6.25 -6.62
C ASP A 24 5.89 6.13 -6.03
N HIS A 25 5.97 6.20 -4.69
CA HIS A 25 7.22 6.09 -3.96
C HIS A 25 7.80 4.67 -4.02
N ILE A 26 6.98 3.65 -3.72
CA ILE A 26 7.42 2.25 -3.62
C ILE A 26 7.79 1.68 -4.99
N PHE A 27 7.00 1.98 -6.03
CA PHE A 27 7.29 1.51 -7.39
C PHE A 27 8.27 2.41 -8.14
N ASN A 28 8.78 3.47 -7.50
CA ASN A 28 9.75 4.39 -8.07
C ASN A 28 9.28 4.95 -9.43
N ILE A 29 8.00 5.29 -9.52
CA ILE A 29 7.35 5.73 -10.77
C ILE A 29 7.66 7.22 -11.04
N GLY A 30 7.98 7.98 -9.99
CA GLY A 30 8.26 9.42 -10.09
C GLY A 30 7.09 10.20 -10.72
N PRO A 31 7.35 11.23 -11.54
CA PRO A 31 6.30 12.03 -12.18
C PRO A 31 5.61 11.31 -13.36
N TRP A 32 5.94 10.03 -13.61
CA TRP A 32 5.54 9.31 -14.81
C TRP A 32 4.29 8.44 -14.61
N ARG A 33 3.45 8.76 -13.61
CA ARG A 33 2.19 8.06 -13.38
C ARG A 33 1.28 8.18 -14.61
N ARG A 34 0.79 7.05 -15.11
CA ARG A 34 -0.11 6.98 -16.29
C ARG A 34 -1.54 6.58 -15.97
N CYS A 35 -1.80 6.13 -14.74
CA CYS A 35 -3.14 5.78 -14.27
C CYS A 35 -3.25 6.07 -12.77
N GLU A 36 -4.49 6.22 -12.32
CA GLU A 36 -4.83 6.40 -10.91
C GLU A 36 -4.95 5.03 -10.23
N VAL A 37 -4.75 5.02 -8.91
CA VAL A 37 -4.90 3.83 -8.08
C VAL A 37 -6.01 4.09 -7.08
N TRP A 38 -7.21 3.60 -7.40
CA TRP A 38 -8.41 3.93 -6.65
C TRP A 38 -8.51 3.09 -5.38
N THR A 39 -9.04 3.69 -4.32
CA THR A 39 -9.29 3.00 -3.05
C THR A 39 -10.70 3.28 -2.57
N HIS A 40 -11.34 2.28 -1.98
CA HIS A 40 -12.59 2.46 -1.27
C HIS A 40 -12.34 3.06 0.11
N ASN A 41 -13.35 3.73 0.66
CA ASN A 41 -13.35 4.07 2.08
C ASN A 41 -13.20 2.78 2.89
N THR A 42 -12.30 2.80 3.88
CA THR A 42 -11.96 1.64 4.72
C THR A 42 -11.34 0.45 3.97
N GLY A 43 -11.00 0.60 2.69
CA GLY A 43 -10.25 -0.42 1.93
C GLY A 43 -8.87 -0.67 2.53
N VAL A 44 -8.46 -1.94 2.58
CA VAL A 44 -7.19 -2.35 3.19
C VAL A 44 -6.15 -2.66 2.11
N THR A 45 -5.05 -1.90 2.11
CA THR A 45 -3.86 -2.14 1.26
C THR A 45 -2.70 -2.65 2.12
N HIS A 46 -2.02 -3.71 1.65
CA HIS A 46 -0.95 -4.38 2.37
C HIS A 46 0.34 -4.38 1.55
N PHE A 47 1.32 -3.61 2.03
CA PHE A 47 2.70 -3.65 1.56
C PHE A 47 3.55 -4.44 2.55
N GLU A 48 4.44 -5.28 2.03
CA GLU A 48 5.38 -6.06 2.82
C GLU A 48 6.81 -5.61 2.47
N TYR A 49 7.59 -5.23 3.47
CA TYR A 49 9.02 -4.93 3.34
C TYR A 49 9.84 -6.15 3.75
N VAL A 50 10.57 -6.74 2.80
CA VAL A 50 11.44 -7.89 3.06
C VAL A 50 12.77 -7.76 2.35
N GLU A 51 13.85 -7.69 3.13
CA GLU A 51 15.22 -7.60 2.63
C GLU A 51 15.71 -9.00 2.22
N HIS A 52 15.58 -9.31 0.93
CA HIS A 52 16.16 -10.52 0.34
C HIS A 52 17.22 -10.14 -0.70
N PRO A 53 18.40 -10.80 -0.68
CA PRO A 53 19.42 -10.59 -1.70
C PRO A 53 18.87 -10.82 -3.12
N GLY A 54 19.12 -9.88 -4.03
CA GLY A 54 18.79 -9.99 -5.46
C GLY A 54 17.31 -9.81 -5.82
N ARG A 55 16.47 -9.27 -4.93
CA ARG A 55 15.07 -8.94 -5.20
C ARG A 55 14.69 -7.57 -4.68
N GLU A 56 13.61 -7.03 -5.25
CA GLU A 56 12.98 -5.81 -4.73
C GLU A 56 12.52 -6.00 -3.29
N VAL A 57 12.78 -4.98 -2.47
CA VAL A 57 12.55 -5.01 -1.02
C VAL A 57 11.08 -4.83 -0.63
N TRP A 58 10.28 -4.21 -1.49
CA TRP A 58 8.85 -4.00 -1.25
C TRP A 58 8.00 -4.93 -2.11
N ARG A 59 6.92 -5.44 -1.53
CA ARG A 59 5.92 -6.26 -2.22
C ARG A 59 4.53 -5.73 -1.93
N LEU A 60 3.74 -5.53 -2.97
CA LEU A 60 2.30 -5.36 -2.82
C LEU A 60 1.66 -6.75 -2.65
N ARG A 61 1.11 -7.03 -1.48
CA ARG A 61 0.40 -8.29 -1.20
C ARG A 61 -1.05 -8.24 -1.62
N SER A 62 -1.69 -7.11 -1.35
CA SER A 62 -3.07 -6.84 -1.74
C SER A 62 -3.30 -5.34 -1.78
N HIS A 63 -4.19 -4.91 -2.67
CA HIS A 63 -4.65 -3.53 -2.75
C HIS A 63 -6.16 -3.51 -2.57
N ASP A 64 -6.63 -2.53 -1.80
CA ASP A 64 -8.04 -2.16 -1.71
C ASP A 64 -8.99 -3.31 -1.38
N ARG A 65 -8.62 -4.12 -0.39
CA ARG A 65 -9.46 -5.24 0.08
C ARG A 65 -10.63 -4.70 0.89
N VAL A 66 -11.84 -4.95 0.37
CA VAL A 66 -13.12 -4.55 0.98
C VAL A 66 -13.99 -5.74 1.37
N ASP A 67 -13.43 -6.95 1.44
CA ASP A 67 -14.20 -8.18 1.70
C ASP A 67 -14.92 -8.15 3.05
N HIS A 68 -14.38 -7.38 4.00
CA HIS A 68 -14.95 -7.17 5.33
C HIS A 68 -16.18 -6.25 5.32
N LEU A 69 -16.40 -5.50 4.23
CA LEU A 69 -17.57 -4.66 4.05
C LEU A 69 -18.73 -5.49 3.53
N THR A 70 -19.91 -5.24 4.10
CA THR A 70 -21.18 -5.73 3.57
C THR A 70 -21.50 -5.05 2.24
N PRO A 71 -22.34 -5.65 1.38
CA PRO A 71 -22.61 -5.11 0.05
C PRO A 71 -23.14 -3.67 0.02
N ASP A 72 -23.83 -3.23 1.08
CA ASP A 72 -24.38 -1.88 1.24
C ASP A 72 -23.33 -0.83 1.64
N LEU A 73 -22.14 -1.25 2.07
CA LEU A 73 -21.03 -0.38 2.49
C LEU A 73 -19.87 -0.37 1.48
N ARG A 74 -19.94 -1.19 0.42
CA ARG A 74 -18.94 -1.22 -0.65
C ARG A 74 -19.13 -0.09 -1.65
#